data_AF-A0A3P7P052-F1
#
_entry.id   AF-A0A3P7P052-F1
#
_cell.length_a   1.000
_cell.length_b   1.000
_cell.length_c   1.000
_cell.angle_alpha   90.00
_cell.angle_beta   90.00
_cell.angle_gamma   90.00
#
_symmetry.space_group_name_H-M   'P 1'
#
loop_
_entity.id
_entity.type
_entity.pdbx_description
1 polymer ?
#
loop_
_entity_poly.entity_id
_entity_poly.type
_entity_poly.pdbx_seq_one_letter_code
_entity_poly.pdbx_strand_id
1 'polypeptide(L)'
;MAQKVESAKLEAERLRERLQALSMAEWKSDADAGVCTQCTAPFGLSRRKHHCRNCGLIFCYECSAYRMTLPSSSKPLRVCEPCHNQLLERYSTASK
;
A
#
# COMPACT_ATOMS: atom_id res chain seq x y z
N MET A 1 29.96 22.28 -20.22
CA MET A 1 29.29 22.04 -18.91
C MET A 1 27.77 22.16 -18.97
N ALA A 2 27.21 23.14 -19.70
CA ALA A 2 25.76 23.30 -19.89
C ALA A 2 25.03 22.02 -20.39
N GLN A 3 25.62 21.28 -21.34
CA GLN A 3 25.04 20.03 -21.87
C GLN A 3 24.85 18.93 -20.81
N LYS A 4 25.73 18.87 -19.79
CA LYS A 4 25.67 17.86 -18.73
C LYS A 4 24.60 18.20 -17.68
N VAL A 5 24.34 19.49 -17.48
CA VAL A 5 23.30 20.01 -16.58
C VAL A 5 21.91 19.78 -17.18
N GLU A 6 21.75 19.97 -18.50
CA GLU A 6 20.46 19.77 -19.18
C GLU A 6 20.02 18.30 -19.20
N SER A 7 20.96 17.37 -19.42
CA SER A 7 20.70 15.92 -19.31
C SER A 7 20.26 15.50 -17.91
N ALA A 8 20.92 16.02 -16.87
CA ALA A 8 20.60 15.70 -15.48
C ALA A 8 19.20 16.20 -15.07
N LYS A 9 18.76 17.34 -15.60
CA LYS A 9 17.39 17.83 -15.39
C LYS A 9 16.35 16.89 -15.99
N LEU A 10 16.58 16.41 -17.21
CA LEU A 10 15.67 15.49 -17.90
C LEU A 10 15.54 14.14 -17.17
N GLU A 11 16.65 13.63 -16.63
CA GLU A 11 16.65 12.41 -15.82
C GLU A 11 15.92 12.59 -14.49
N ALA A 12 16.12 13.73 -13.81
CA ALA A 12 15.44 14.04 -12.57
C ALA A 12 13.92 14.17 -12.75
N GLU A 13 13.47 14.73 -13.88
CA GLU A 13 12.05 14.85 -14.22
C GLU A 13 11.42 13.48 -14.52
N ARG A 14 12.07 12.64 -15.34
CA ARG A 14 11.64 11.26 -15.58
C ARG A 14 11.60 10.42 -14.30
N LEU A 15 12.55 10.63 -13.39
CA LEU A 15 12.56 9.97 -12.09
C LEU A 15 11.36 10.44 -11.25
N ARG A 16 11.05 11.74 -11.23
CA ARG A 16 9.87 12.27 -10.54
C ARG A 16 8.58 11.66 -11.08
N GLU A 17 8.39 11.64 -12.39
CA GLU A 17 7.21 11.03 -13.02
C GLU A 17 7.07 9.54 -12.64
N ARG A 18 8.19 8.80 -12.68
CA ARG A 18 8.20 7.39 -12.31
C ARG A 18 7.91 7.17 -10.82
N LEU A 19 8.45 8.01 -9.94
CA LEU A 19 8.14 7.96 -8.51
C LEU A 19 6.69 8.34 -8.22
N GLN A 20 6.14 9.30 -8.97
CA GLN A 20 4.75 9.72 -8.85
C GLN A 20 3.80 8.61 -9.32
N ALA A 21 4.13 7.89 -10.39
CA ALA A 21 3.40 6.69 -10.83
C ALA A 21 3.50 5.53 -9.82
N LEU A 22 4.62 5.40 -9.12
CA LEU A 22 4.79 4.43 -8.01
C LEU A 22 4.04 4.85 -6.74
N SER A 23 3.74 6.15 -6.58
CA SER A 23 3.01 6.69 -5.43
C SER A 23 1.51 6.35 -5.42
N MET A 24 1.00 5.65 -6.45
CA MET A 24 -0.37 5.12 -6.50
C MET A 24 -0.67 4.01 -5.48
N ALA A 25 0.22 3.75 -4.52
CA ALA A 25 -0.21 3.32 -3.19
C ALA A 25 -0.84 4.52 -2.45
N GLU A 26 -1.81 5.19 -3.09
CA GLU A 26 -2.56 6.28 -2.50
C GLU A 26 -3.31 5.70 -1.31
N TRP A 27 -2.88 6.07 -0.11
CA TRP A 27 -3.59 5.75 1.11
C TRP A 27 -5.00 6.32 0.98
N LYS A 28 -5.97 5.44 0.69
CA LYS A 28 -7.30 5.88 0.29
C LYS A 28 -7.89 6.71 1.41
N SER A 29 -8.41 7.89 1.07
CA SER A 29 -9.08 8.75 2.04
C SER A 29 -10.27 8.01 2.65
N ASP A 30 -10.47 8.17 3.96
CA ASP A 30 -11.61 7.56 4.65
C ASP A 30 -12.94 8.11 4.14
N ALA A 31 -12.97 9.35 3.65
CA ALA A 31 -14.17 10.01 3.17
C ALA A 31 -14.81 9.28 1.98
N ASP A 32 -13.98 8.66 1.11
CA ASP A 32 -14.44 8.03 -0.13
C ASP A 32 -14.78 6.54 0.02
N ALA A 33 -14.56 5.95 1.20
CA ALA A 33 -14.81 4.53 1.44
C ALA A 33 -16.15 4.30 2.15
N GLY A 34 -17.21 4.03 1.37
CA GLY A 34 -18.52 3.63 1.91
C GLY A 34 -18.60 2.14 2.30
N VAL A 35 -17.76 1.30 1.70
CA VAL A 35 -17.79 -0.17 1.84
C VAL A 35 -16.40 -0.76 2.00
N CYS A 36 -16.31 -1.94 2.60
CA CYS A 36 -15.07 -2.72 2.65
C CYS A 36 -14.58 -3.05 1.24
N THR A 37 -13.29 -2.83 0.97
CA THR A 37 -12.69 -3.10 -0.35
C THR A 37 -12.77 -4.58 -0.76
N GLN A 38 -12.78 -5.52 0.20
CA GLN A 38 -12.82 -6.95 -0.10
C GLN A 38 -14.24 -7.52 -0.08
N CYS A 39 -14.95 -7.41 1.05
CA CYS A 39 -16.26 -8.04 1.22
C CYS A 39 -17.45 -7.15 0.84
N THR A 40 -17.19 -5.92 0.37
CA THR A 40 -18.19 -4.92 -0.05
C THR A 40 -19.26 -4.55 0.99
N ALA A 41 -19.15 -5.05 2.22
CA ALA A 41 -20.04 -4.72 3.31
C ALA A 41 -19.91 -3.23 3.69
N PRO A 42 -21.03 -2.51 3.90
CA PRO A 42 -21.02 -1.10 4.23
C PRO A 42 -20.41 -0.85 5.60
N PHE A 43 -19.65 0.24 5.71
CA PHE A 43 -19.16 0.71 6.99
C PHE A 43 -20.27 1.40 7.80
N GLY A 44 -20.10 1.43 9.12
CA GLY A 44 -21.05 2.04 10.04
C GLY A 44 -20.46 2.17 11.44
N LEU A 45 -21.29 2.43 12.44
CA LEU A 45 -20.83 2.63 13.83
C LEU A 45 -20.12 1.39 14.40
N SER A 46 -20.59 0.19 14.06
CA SER A 46 -20.02 -1.09 14.50
C SER A 46 -18.92 -1.62 13.57
N ARG A 47 -19.03 -1.40 12.26
CA ARG A 47 -18.02 -1.80 11.27
C ARG A 47 -17.12 -0.60 10.95
N ARG A 48 -16.00 -0.51 11.66
CA ARG A 48 -15.00 0.57 11.49
C ARG A 48 -14.07 0.31 10.29
N LYS A 49 -13.51 1.40 9.78
CA LYS A 49 -12.55 1.41 8.66
C LYS A 49 -11.14 1.09 9.16
N HIS A 50 -10.41 0.29 8.39
CA HIS A 50 -9.02 -0.04 8.65
C HIS A 50 -8.21 -0.08 7.36
N HIS A 51 -7.10 0.65 7.32
CA HIS A 51 -6.19 0.57 6.18
C HIS A 51 -5.28 -0.65 6.23
N CYS A 52 -5.02 -1.23 5.07
CA CYS A 52 -3.89 -2.13 4.89
C CYS A 52 -2.60 -1.31 4.81
N ARG A 53 -1.60 -1.59 5.66
CA ARG A 53 -0.32 -0.86 5.65
C ARG A 53 0.60 -1.22 4.47
N ASN A 54 0.22 -2.24 3.69
CA ASN A 54 0.94 -2.62 2.48
C ASN A 54 0.35 -1.96 1.22
N CYS A 55 -0.98 -2.03 1.01
CA CYS A 55 -1.62 -1.50 -0.21
C CYS A 55 -2.38 -0.18 -0.02
N GLY A 56 -2.56 0.32 1.20
CA GLY A 56 -3.22 1.60 1.47
C GLY A 56 -4.75 1.61 1.35
N LEU A 57 -5.38 0.52 0.87
CA LEU A 57 -6.84 0.42 0.74
C LEU A 57 -7.55 0.17 2.08
N ILE A 58 -8.87 0.41 2.12
CA ILE A 58 -9.71 0.38 3.34
C ILE A 58 -10.53 -0.91 3.44
N PHE A 59 -10.48 -1.57 4.59
CA PHE A 59 -11.11 -2.86 4.89
C PHE A 59 -11.84 -2.82 6.23
N CYS A 60 -12.72 -3.80 6.47
CA CYS A 60 -13.26 -4.07 7.81
C CYS A 60 -12.28 -4.88 8.66
N TYR A 61 -12.65 -5.13 9.92
CA TYR A 61 -11.81 -5.86 10.87
C TYR A 61 -11.48 -7.27 10.36
N GLU A 62 -12.49 -7.99 9.87
CA GLU A 62 -12.35 -9.37 9.42
C GLU A 62 -11.44 -9.48 8.20
N CYS A 63 -11.64 -8.63 7.19
CA CYS A 63 -10.83 -8.60 5.96
C CYS A 63 -9.40 -8.05 6.16
N SER A 64 -9.09 -7.55 7.35
CA SER A 64 -7.76 -7.02 7.69
C SER A 64 -7.24 -7.51 9.04
N ALA A 65 -7.63 -8.72 9.44
CA ALA A 65 -7.26 -9.30 10.74
C ALA A 65 -5.76 -9.65 10.85
N TYR A 66 -5.04 -9.67 9.74
CA TYR A 66 -3.65 -10.12 9.67
C TYR A 66 -2.65 -9.02 10.04
N ARG A 67 -1.49 -9.44 10.55
CA ARG A 67 -0.35 -8.56 10.84
C ARG A 67 0.93 -9.12 10.28
N MET A 68 1.75 -8.27 9.67
CA MET A 68 3.04 -8.64 9.09
C MET A 68 4.08 -7.55 9.31
N THR A 69 5.34 -7.97 9.49
CA THR A 69 6.48 -7.04 9.48
C THR A 69 6.71 -6.57 8.05
N LEU A 70 6.66 -5.26 7.83
CA LEU A 70 6.86 -4.66 6.51
C LEU A 70 8.22 -3.95 6.48
N PRO A 71 8.84 -3.72 5.31
CA PRO A 71 10.11 -2.97 5.23
C PRO A 71 10.04 -1.58 5.87
N SER A 72 8.85 -0.99 5.96
CA SER A 72 8.60 0.32 6.58
C SER A 72 8.60 0.31 8.12
N SER A 73 8.55 -0.85 8.78
CA SER A 73 8.54 -0.93 10.25
C SER A 73 9.04 -2.26 10.79
N SER A 74 9.83 -2.22 11.85
CA SER A 74 10.26 -3.42 12.61
C SER A 74 9.14 -4.08 13.41
N LYS A 75 7.98 -3.42 13.57
CA LYS A 75 6.82 -3.97 14.29
C LYS A 75 5.79 -4.53 13.29
N PRO A 76 5.09 -5.64 13.61
CA PRO A 76 4.02 -6.15 12.75
C PRO A 76 2.86 -5.16 12.58
N LEU A 77 2.61 -4.78 11.33
CA LEU A 77 1.57 -3.84 10.94
C LEU A 77 0.35 -4.56 10.34
N ARG A 78 -0.83 -3.95 10.49
CA ARG A 78 -2.08 -4.50 9.95
C ARG A 78 -2.06 -4.57 8.42
N VAL A 79 -2.39 -5.72 7.86
CA VAL A 79 -2.53 -5.93 6.42
C VAL A 79 -3.86 -6.61 6.09
N CYS A 80 -4.38 -6.39 4.89
CA CYS A 80 -5.52 -7.14 4.39
C CYS A 80 -5.13 -8.57 4.04
N GLU A 81 -6.12 -9.46 3.97
CA GLU A 81 -5.92 -10.87 3.60
C GLU A 81 -5.18 -11.04 2.26
N PRO A 82 -5.53 -10.33 1.16
CA PRO A 82 -4.78 -10.46 -0.09
C PRO A 82 -3.30 -10.09 0.03
N CYS A 83 -2.97 -9.02 0.76
CA CYS A 83 -1.57 -8.63 0.98
C CYS A 83 -0.84 -9.64 1.88
N HIS A 84 -1.51 -10.18 2.89
CA HIS A 84 -0.93 -11.21 3.73
C HIS A 84 -0.50 -12.43 2.91
N ASN A 85 -1.39 -12.96 2.07
CA ASN A 85 -1.10 -14.13 1.24
C ASN A 85 0.05 -13.86 0.25
N GLN A 86 0.01 -12.72 -0.45
CA GLN A 86 1.08 -12.32 -1.37
C GLN A 86 2.44 -12.18 -0.67
N LEU A 87 2.47 -11.62 0.53
CA LEU A 87 3.73 -11.45 1.26
C LEU A 87 4.28 -12.79 1.76
N LEU A 88 3.42 -13.71 2.24
CA LEU A 88 3.85 -15.06 2.62
C LEU A 88 4.51 -15.82 1.47
N GLU A 89 3.95 -15.72 0.26
CA GLU A 89 4.55 -16.31 -0.94
C GLU A 89 5.95 -15.73 -1.22
N ARG A 90 6.11 -14.41 -1.09
CA ARG A 90 7.41 -13.73 -1.30
C ARG A 90 8.46 -14.15 -0.26
N TYR A 91 8.09 -14.31 1.01
CA TYR A 91 9.03 -14.77 2.04
C TYR A 91 9.42 -16.24 1.85
N SER A 92 8.49 -17.06 1.35
CA SER A 92 8.74 -18.47 1.06
C SER A 92 9.71 -18.65 -0.11
N THR A 93 9.62 -17.79 -1.14
CA THR A 93 10.52 -17.83 -2.31
C THR A 93 11.86 -17.14 -2.06
N ALA A 94 11.92 -16.13 -1.19
CA ALA A 94 13.16 -15.47 -0.81
C ALA A 94 14.06 -16.30 0.13
N SER A 95 13.56 -17.42 0.65
CA SER A 95 14.33 -18.38 1.48
C SER A 95 14.89 -19.56 0.68
N LYS A 96 14.85 -19.51 -0.66
CA LYS A 96 15.57 -20.40 -1.56
C LYS A 96 16.58 -19.59 -2.36
#